data_AF-A0A962WJ16-F1
#
_entry.id   AF-A0A962WJ16-F1
#
_cell.length_a   1.000
_cell.length_b   1.000
_cell.length_c   1.000
_cell.angle_alpha   90.00
_cell.angle_beta   90.00
_cell.angle_gamma   90.00
#
_symmetry.space_group_name_H-M   'P 1'
#
loop_
_entity.id
_entity.type
_entity.pdbx_description
1 polymer ?
#
loop_
_entity_poly.entity_id
_entity_poly.type
_entity_poly.pdbx_seq_one_letter_code
_entity_poly.pdbx_strand_id
1 'polypeptide(L)'
;MDLYGHNPFGFRIPNLADKPSPRGMVDFSDSRRLVKVLDRYYPGKKLRLFLSEWGVPAGDTLDGELGFRLNFQQQAKWIRAGLRVSRNFKRIYTIGWIHPYDRPDLDITTGLMKADGTKKPGYHAFRNG
;
A
#
# COMPACT_ATOMS: atom_id res chain seq x y z
N MET A 1 17.63 -6.63 -14.70
CA MET A 1 16.70 -6.40 -13.57
C MET A 1 16.00 -5.10 -13.86
N ASP A 2 14.69 -5.17 -14.06
CA ASP A 2 13.91 -4.02 -14.56
C ASP A 2 12.93 -3.50 -13.51
N LEU A 3 12.73 -4.29 -12.44
CA LEU A 3 11.85 -4.02 -11.32
C LEU A 3 12.63 -4.03 -10.00
N TYR A 4 12.19 -3.20 -9.06
CA TYR A 4 12.59 -3.21 -7.66
C TYR A 4 11.37 -3.51 -6.80
N GLY A 5 11.40 -4.60 -6.04
CA GLY A 5 10.36 -4.96 -5.08
C GLY A 5 10.44 -4.10 -3.83
N HIS A 6 9.30 -3.61 -3.34
CA HIS A 6 9.22 -2.79 -2.13
C HIS A 6 7.89 -3.03 -1.40
N ASN A 7 7.93 -3.26 -0.09
CA ASN A 7 6.73 -3.34 0.74
C ASN A 7 6.38 -1.93 1.24
N PRO A 8 5.30 -1.29 0.73
CA PRO A 8 5.04 0.13 0.95
C PRO A 8 4.27 0.41 2.25
N PHE A 9 4.59 -0.28 3.34
CA PHE A 9 3.87 -0.14 4.60
C PHE A 9 3.98 1.28 5.16
N GLY A 10 2.88 1.78 5.71
CA GLY A 10 2.82 3.13 6.26
C GLY A 10 1.50 3.41 6.97
N PHE A 11 1.49 4.54 7.69
CA PHE A 11 0.43 4.94 8.61
C PHE A 11 -0.33 6.17 8.11
N ARG A 12 -0.31 6.42 6.79
CA ARG A 12 -0.94 7.58 6.16
C ARG A 12 -1.50 7.24 4.80
N ILE A 13 -2.47 8.05 4.38
CA ILE A 13 -3.06 7.96 3.04
C ILE A 13 -2.00 8.16 1.95
N PRO A 14 -1.98 7.36 0.88
CA PRO A 14 -1.03 7.56 -0.21
C PRO A 14 -1.16 8.91 -0.90
N ASN A 15 -0.07 9.67 -0.92
CA ASN A 15 0.07 10.94 -1.62
C ASN A 15 1.55 11.29 -1.83
N LEU A 16 1.97 11.40 -3.09
CA LEU A 16 3.37 11.68 -3.46
C LEU A 16 3.84 13.12 -3.14
N ALA A 17 2.92 14.00 -2.74
CA ALA A 17 3.24 15.35 -2.32
C ALA A 17 3.50 15.47 -0.81
N ASP A 18 3.25 14.41 -0.04
CA ASP A 18 3.47 14.45 1.40
C ASP A 18 4.96 14.59 1.74
N LYS A 19 5.23 15.09 2.95
CA LYS A 19 6.58 15.11 3.51
C LYS A 19 7.16 13.69 3.54
N PRO A 20 8.46 13.49 3.29
CA PRO A 20 9.07 12.17 3.38
C PRO A 20 8.87 11.51 4.75
N SER A 21 8.79 10.18 4.79
CA SER A 21 8.85 9.46 6.06
C SER A 21 10.19 9.69 6.79
N PRO A 22 10.28 9.39 8.10
CA PRO A 22 11.54 9.36 8.83
C PRO A 22 12.60 8.49 8.14
N ARG A 23 13.87 8.76 8.47
CA ARG A 23 15.01 7.98 7.97
C ARG A 23 14.86 6.51 8.40
N GLY A 24 15.12 5.59 7.47
CA GLY A 24 14.94 4.15 7.71
C GLY A 24 13.55 3.63 7.38
N MET A 25 12.57 4.51 7.14
CA MET A 25 11.26 4.15 6.61
C MET A 25 11.16 4.57 5.14
N VAL A 26 10.37 3.83 4.36
CA VAL A 26 9.98 4.17 2.99
C VAL A 26 8.56 3.64 2.80
N ASP A 27 7.56 4.50 2.96
CA ASP A 27 6.17 4.09 2.76
C ASP A 27 5.72 4.31 1.30
N PHE A 28 4.44 4.05 1.03
CA PHE A 28 3.84 4.27 -0.29
C PHE A 28 4.11 5.71 -0.81
N SER A 29 3.89 6.72 0.03
CA SER A 29 4.04 8.14 -0.34
C SER A 29 5.50 8.51 -0.63
N ASP A 30 6.48 7.76 -0.13
CA ASP A 30 7.90 7.93 -0.44
C ASP A 30 8.33 7.41 -1.81
N SER A 31 7.45 6.84 -2.62
CA SER A 31 7.80 6.26 -3.92
C SER A 31 8.63 7.19 -4.82
N ARG A 32 8.38 8.52 -4.79
CA ARG A 32 9.20 9.51 -5.52
C ARG A 32 10.62 9.62 -4.97
N ARG A 33 10.78 9.56 -3.66
CA ARG A 33 12.09 9.59 -2.99
C ARG A 33 12.84 8.30 -3.27
N LEU A 34 12.16 7.15 -3.19
CA LEU A 34 12.75 5.83 -3.46
C LEU A 34 13.33 5.76 -4.87
N VAL A 35 12.58 6.16 -5.90
CA VAL A 35 13.09 6.08 -7.28
C VAL A 35 14.29 7.00 -7.52
N LYS A 36 14.40 8.13 -6.82
CA LYS A 36 15.59 9.01 -6.89
C LYS A 36 16.81 8.34 -6.29
N VAL A 37 16.63 7.60 -5.20
CA VAL A 37 17.70 6.78 -4.60
C VAL A 37 18.11 5.67 -5.56
N LEU A 38 17.15 4.94 -6.12
CA LEU A 38 17.43 3.88 -7.10
C LEU A 38 18.13 4.43 -8.35
N ASP A 39 17.71 5.57 -8.87
CA ASP A 39 18.35 6.20 -10.04
C ASP A 39 19.81 6.60 -9.75
N ARG A 40 20.14 6.93 -8.49
CA ARG A 40 21.51 7.24 -8.05
C ARG A 40 22.39 5.98 -7.98
N TYR A 41 21.87 4.89 -7.42
CA TYR A 41 22.65 3.67 -7.21
C TYR A 41 22.66 2.73 -8.43
N TYR A 42 21.68 2.85 -9.32
CA TYR A 42 21.55 2.06 -10.54
C TYR A 42 21.40 2.97 -11.77
N PRO A 43 22.44 3.76 -12.10
CA PRO A 43 22.38 4.70 -13.22
C PRO A 43 22.04 3.98 -14.53
N GLY A 44 21.17 4.59 -15.33
CA GLY A 44 20.72 4.05 -16.62
C GLY A 44 19.69 2.93 -16.56
N LYS A 45 19.46 2.28 -15.39
CA LYS A 45 18.49 1.17 -15.29
C LYS A 45 17.03 1.63 -15.21
N LYS A 46 16.77 2.80 -14.63
CA LYS A 46 15.42 3.39 -14.47
C LYS A 46 14.38 2.39 -13.92
N LEU A 47 14.77 1.63 -12.89
CA LEU A 47 13.96 0.57 -12.28
C LEU A 47 12.53 1.05 -11.95
N ARG A 48 11.53 0.24 -12.29
CA ARG A 48 10.15 0.47 -11.86
C ARG A 48 9.88 -0.26 -10.54
N LEU A 49 8.97 0.26 -9.74
CA LEU A 49 8.61 -0.28 -8.44
C LEU A 49 7.54 -1.35 -8.61
N PHE A 50 7.80 -2.54 -8.09
CA PHE A 50 6.75 -3.49 -7.76
C PHE A 50 6.43 -3.33 -6.28
N LEU A 51 5.26 -2.76 -5.97
CA LEU A 51 4.82 -2.57 -4.60
C LEU A 51 4.20 -3.88 -4.09
N SER A 52 4.98 -4.75 -3.46
CA SER A 52 4.66 -6.19 -3.34
C SER A 52 3.55 -6.51 -2.35
N GLU A 53 3.53 -5.85 -1.20
CA GLU A 53 2.62 -6.21 -0.10
C GLU A 53 1.97 -4.95 0.47
N TRP A 54 1.04 -4.36 -0.27
CA TRP A 54 0.26 -3.25 0.27
C TRP A 54 -0.99 -3.77 1.00
N GLY A 55 -1.19 -3.28 2.22
CA GLY A 55 -2.38 -3.52 3.03
C GLY A 55 -2.81 -2.22 3.70
N VAL A 56 -4.12 -2.07 3.90
CA VAL A 56 -4.70 -0.98 4.68
C VAL A 56 -5.68 -1.60 5.67
N PRO A 57 -5.43 -1.49 6.98
CA PRO A 57 -6.25 -2.18 7.97
C PRO A 57 -7.58 -1.46 8.18
N ALA A 58 -8.66 -2.23 8.35
CA ALA A 58 -9.91 -1.70 8.87
C ALA A 58 -10.77 -2.74 9.57
N GLY A 59 -11.29 -2.34 10.73
CA GLY A 59 -12.09 -3.16 11.61
C GLY A 59 -12.17 -2.54 13.01
N ASP A 60 -12.65 -3.34 13.96
CA ASP A 60 -12.85 -2.89 15.33
C ASP A 60 -11.60 -3.02 16.20
N THR A 61 -10.62 -3.84 15.79
CA THR A 61 -9.37 -4.09 16.50
C THR A 61 -8.17 -3.42 15.82
N LEU A 62 -7.05 -3.31 16.54
CA LEU A 62 -5.77 -2.99 15.92
C LEU A 62 -5.35 -4.14 15.02
N ASP A 63 -4.74 -3.81 13.90
CA ASP A 63 -4.16 -4.81 13.02
C ASP A 63 -2.89 -5.42 13.62
N GLY A 64 -2.78 -6.76 13.60
CA GLY A 64 -1.65 -7.49 14.16
C GLY A 64 -0.32 -7.28 13.43
N GLU A 65 -0.34 -6.96 12.13
CA GLU A 65 0.88 -6.72 11.34
C GLU A 65 1.26 -5.24 11.32
N LEU A 66 0.27 -4.37 11.17
CA LEU A 66 0.50 -2.94 10.95
C LEU A 66 0.34 -2.10 12.22
N GLY A 67 -0.27 -2.62 13.29
CA GLY A 67 -0.36 -1.95 14.58
C GLY A 67 -1.25 -0.70 14.62
N PHE A 68 -2.11 -0.49 13.62
CA PHE A 68 -3.10 0.58 13.60
C PHE A 68 -4.45 0.10 13.06
N ARG A 69 -5.50 0.90 13.26
CA ARG A 69 -6.83 0.64 12.74
C ARG A 69 -7.43 1.87 12.07
N LEU A 70 -8.20 1.61 11.03
CA LEU A 70 -9.09 2.59 10.41
C LEU A 70 -10.52 2.04 10.43
N ASN A 71 -11.49 2.91 10.15
CA ASN A 71 -12.81 2.44 9.77
C ASN A 71 -12.85 2.01 8.29
N PHE A 72 -13.87 1.24 7.91
CA PHE A 72 -14.00 0.69 6.54
C PHE A 72 -14.03 1.76 5.44
N GLN A 73 -14.58 2.95 5.73
CA GLN A 73 -14.63 4.03 4.74
C GLN A 73 -13.27 4.70 4.54
N GLN A 74 -12.48 4.83 5.61
CA GLN A 74 -11.10 5.28 5.53
C GLN A 74 -10.24 4.30 4.75
N GLN A 75 -10.38 2.98 4.97
CA GLN A 75 -9.71 1.96 4.16
C GLN A 75 -10.03 2.13 2.67
N ALA A 76 -11.30 2.22 2.31
CA ALA A 76 -11.72 2.45 0.93
C ALA A 76 -11.16 3.76 0.34
N LYS A 77 -11.12 4.84 1.13
CA LYS A 77 -10.52 6.12 0.72
C LYS A 77 -9.03 5.98 0.42
N TRP A 78 -8.30 5.28 1.28
CA TRP A 78 -6.85 5.08 1.12
C TRP A 78 -6.55 4.20 -0.09
N ILE A 79 -7.29 3.11 -0.28
CA ILE A 79 -7.19 2.25 -1.47
C ILE A 79 -7.34 3.06 -2.75
N ARG A 80 -8.40 3.89 -2.86
CA ARG A 80 -8.60 4.76 -4.04
C ARG A 80 -7.43 5.72 -4.26
N ALA A 81 -6.88 6.28 -3.19
CA ALA A 81 -5.73 7.19 -3.28
C ALA A 81 -4.48 6.48 -3.79
N GLY A 82 -4.16 5.30 -3.25
CA GLY A 82 -3.01 4.50 -3.70
C GLY A 82 -3.15 4.06 -5.16
N LEU A 83 -4.32 3.56 -5.58
CA LEU A 83 -4.57 3.18 -6.97
C LEU A 83 -4.46 4.37 -7.93
N ARG A 84 -4.98 5.55 -7.53
CA ARG A 84 -4.80 6.79 -8.29
C ARG A 84 -3.32 7.15 -8.43
N VAL A 85 -2.55 7.08 -7.35
CA VAL A 85 -1.11 7.35 -7.38
C VAL A 85 -0.41 6.38 -8.33
N SER A 86 -0.69 5.09 -8.26
CA SER A 86 -0.07 4.07 -9.11
C SER A 86 -0.37 4.26 -10.59
N ARG A 87 -1.60 4.66 -10.96
CA ARG A 87 -1.95 4.96 -12.37
C ARG A 87 -1.21 6.17 -12.92
N ASN A 88 -1.02 7.18 -12.08
CA ASN A 88 -0.43 8.46 -12.48
C ASN A 88 1.11 8.45 -12.43
N PHE A 89 1.71 7.67 -11.52
CA PHE A 89 3.15 7.62 -11.34
C PHE A 89 3.76 6.42 -12.09
N LYS A 90 4.22 6.65 -13.32
CA LYS A 90 4.71 5.61 -14.25
C LYS A 90 5.89 4.78 -13.74
N ARG A 91 6.57 5.24 -12.68
CA ARG A 91 7.61 4.46 -12.00
C ARG A 91 7.04 3.34 -11.14
N ILE A 92 5.74 3.30 -10.84
CA ILE A 92 5.10 2.11 -10.28
C ILE A 92 4.70 1.19 -11.45
N TYR A 93 5.11 -0.07 -11.36
CA TYR A 93 4.76 -1.12 -12.32
C TYR A 93 3.41 -1.74 -11.98
N THR A 94 3.29 -2.22 -10.74
CA THR A 94 2.05 -2.81 -10.21
C THR A 94 2.05 -2.76 -8.69
N ILE A 95 0.88 -3.05 -8.10
CA ILE A 95 0.67 -3.23 -6.66
C ILE A 95 0.21 -4.66 -6.41
N GLY A 96 0.88 -5.37 -5.52
CA GLY A 96 0.39 -6.56 -4.85
C GLY A 96 -0.35 -6.18 -3.57
N TRP A 97 -1.49 -6.83 -3.34
CA TRP A 97 -2.26 -6.70 -2.10
C TRP A 97 -1.88 -7.85 -1.17
N ILE A 98 -1.61 -7.55 0.10
CA ILE A 98 -1.03 -8.53 1.03
C ILE A 98 -2.02 -9.65 1.40
N HIS A 99 -3.26 -9.31 1.78
CA HIS A 99 -4.23 -10.29 2.29
C HIS A 99 -5.60 -10.15 1.62
N PRO A 100 -6.11 -11.18 0.91
CA PRO A 100 -7.44 -11.12 0.32
C PRO A 100 -8.56 -11.13 1.38
N TYR A 101 -8.37 -11.88 2.46
CA TYR A 101 -9.30 -12.02 3.59
C TYR A 101 -8.66 -11.53 4.89
N ASP A 102 -9.48 -11.06 5.82
CA ASP A 102 -9.05 -10.90 7.21
C ASP A 102 -8.63 -12.25 7.81
N ARG A 103 -7.70 -12.19 8.75
CA ARG A 103 -7.23 -13.34 9.54
C ARG A 103 -7.41 -13.04 11.02
N PRO A 104 -8.61 -13.25 11.58
CA PRO A 104 -8.91 -12.99 12.98
C PRO A 104 -8.05 -13.80 13.95
N ASP A 105 -7.56 -14.97 13.50
CA ASP A 105 -6.59 -15.80 14.23
C ASP A 105 -5.25 -15.10 14.49
N LEU A 106 -4.94 -14.05 13.72
CA LEU A 106 -3.70 -13.28 13.78
C LEU A 106 -3.94 -11.78 13.98
N ASP A 107 -5.16 -11.37 14.33
CA ASP A 107 -5.60 -9.97 14.39
C ASP A 107 -5.37 -9.18 13.09
N ILE A 108 -5.30 -9.83 11.92
CA ILE A 108 -5.09 -9.14 10.63
C ILE A 108 -6.44 -8.69 10.07
N THR A 109 -6.55 -7.39 9.83
CA THR A 109 -7.73 -6.67 9.38
C THR A 109 -7.52 -5.94 8.03
N THR A 110 -6.39 -6.18 7.38
CA THR A 110 -6.06 -5.64 6.05
C THR A 110 -6.79 -6.33 4.89
N GLY A 111 -7.61 -7.36 5.16
CA GLY A 111 -8.39 -8.03 4.14
C GLY A 111 -9.26 -7.07 3.31
N LEU A 112 -9.40 -7.34 2.02
CA LEU A 112 -10.47 -6.73 1.21
C LEU A 112 -11.83 -7.35 1.55
N MET A 113 -11.82 -8.60 2.02
CA MET A 113 -12.97 -9.32 2.53
C MET A 113 -12.78 -9.65 4.01
N LYS A 114 -13.86 -9.77 4.75
CA LYS A 114 -13.85 -10.37 6.09
C LYS A 114 -13.56 -11.87 6.00
N ALA A 115 -13.27 -12.52 7.12
CA ALA A 115 -12.96 -13.95 7.17
C ALA A 115 -14.09 -14.86 6.63
N ASP A 116 -15.34 -14.43 6.74
CA ASP A 116 -16.53 -15.12 6.19
C ASP A 116 -16.74 -14.89 4.68
N GLY A 117 -15.84 -14.14 4.02
CA GLY A 117 -15.95 -13.75 2.61
C GLY A 117 -16.82 -12.53 2.34
N THR A 118 -17.40 -11.91 3.37
CA THR A 118 -18.15 -10.66 3.21
C THR A 118 -17.22 -9.57 2.68
N LYS A 119 -17.54 -8.99 1.53
CA LYS A 119 -16.76 -7.91 0.90
C LYS A 119 -16.82 -6.64 1.73
N LYS A 120 -15.67 -6.03 2.02
CA LYS A 120 -15.60 -4.71 2.65
C LYS A 120 -15.79 -3.60 1.60
N PRO A 121 -16.12 -2.36 2.01
CA PRO A 121 -16.04 -1.19 1.14
C PRO A 121 -14.68 -1.08 0.42
N GLY A 122 -13.58 -1.49 1.07
CA GLY A 122 -12.24 -1.56 0.47
C GLY A 122 -12.16 -2.46 -0.77
N TYR A 123 -12.85 -3.61 -0.78
CA TYR A 123 -12.92 -4.50 -1.96
C TYR A 123 -13.45 -3.76 -3.19
N HIS A 124 -14.55 -3.02 -3.04
CA HIS A 124 -15.16 -2.28 -4.14
C HIS A 124 -14.27 -1.13 -4.62
N ALA A 125 -13.57 -0.47 -3.69
CA ALA A 125 -12.55 0.52 -4.04
C ALA A 125 -11.39 -0.10 -4.84
N PHE A 126 -10.96 -1.30 -4.48
CA PHE A 126 -9.88 -2.02 -5.17
C PHE A 126 -10.30 -2.47 -6.57
N ARG A 127 -11.47 -3.12 -6.69
CA ARG A 127 -12.02 -3.62 -7.96
C ARG A 127 -12.19 -2.53 -9.02
N ASN A 128 -12.52 -1.31 -8.61
CA ASN A 128 -12.88 -0.21 -9.51
C ASN A 128 -11.69 0.72 -9.86
N GLY A 129 -10.51 0.49 -9.27
CA GLY A 129 -9.38 1.42 -9.37
C GLY A 129 -8.35 1.03 -10.41
#